data_AF-A0A336M6L3-F1
#
_entry.id   AF-A0A336M6L3-F1
#
_cell.length_a   1.000
_cell.length_b   1.000
_cell.length_c   1.000
_cell.angle_alpha   90.00
_cell.angle_beta   90.00
_cell.angle_gamma   90.00
#
_symmetry.space_group_name_H-M   'P 1'
#
loop_
_entity.id
_entity.type
_entity.pdbx_description
1 polymer ?
#
loop_
_entity_poly.entity_id
_entity_poly.type
_entity_poly.pdbx_seq_one_letter_code
_entity_poly.pdbx_strand_id
1 'polypeptide(L)'
;MKVTQVKPYPKPKKPFLKLVDKDKERFANELEAVIKPFIFLCQIFCTAPPCIKFSDEIFKIKDEYRLNCKQRIISYIHHIWSCFVLISVCLATYYQNTQFDYSMGFLTKTLYIGEYVFAAFNVVLIIIGCNYQRRNYFYFFEQLIDIDMELLKCGVKPKYPKYKKDFNQMMGCYSIFFTLVLLVDFFYNKMNVPSFFRSSTVYTIPNIIWVLSLSQFGSVMLLVKVKLKTINAILLGICKEMPYAEDTETREKLLLAVVLKIENEKIKPGENVSCKVVESLRRLHAKVCVVGHSATNSFGILLSITILAGFVVLNIQFFQLYKTSESLEPYDLFLFLYTLLWIVLYGGKVVGILYVGHIVSEEKAKTGPILYDLEGREDKQDTHFRDIIHKFSMQLLHEESSHTACGVVKLELTILSSLLNTLTTYLVILIQFDTAGRTSNIVICKNFTNDTPQNPIVVKVQY
;
A
#
# COMPACT_ATOMS: atom_id res chain seq x y z
N MET A 1 -5.64 -35.15 -51.78
CA MET A 1 -5.15 -34.49 -50.54
C MET A 1 -5.38 -35.42 -49.36
N LYS A 2 -4.31 -36.01 -48.80
CA LYS A 2 -4.37 -36.79 -47.55
C LYS A 2 -3.98 -35.85 -46.40
N VAL A 3 -4.88 -35.67 -45.45
CA VAL A 3 -4.66 -34.88 -44.23
C VAL A 3 -3.72 -35.66 -43.31
N THR A 4 -2.52 -35.14 -43.09
CA THR A 4 -1.52 -35.68 -42.17
C THR A 4 -1.99 -35.47 -40.75
N GLN A 5 -2.27 -36.55 -40.01
CA GLN A 5 -2.61 -36.48 -38.59
C GLN A 5 -1.43 -35.95 -37.76
N VAL A 6 -1.67 -34.86 -37.03
CA VAL A 6 -0.75 -34.31 -36.04
C VAL A 6 -0.66 -35.29 -34.88
N LYS A 7 0.55 -35.81 -34.60
CA LYS A 7 0.82 -36.65 -33.43
C LYS A 7 0.51 -35.86 -32.13
N PRO A 8 -0.18 -36.46 -31.15
CA PRO A 8 -0.43 -35.80 -29.87
C PRO A 8 0.88 -35.58 -29.11
N TYR A 9 1.02 -34.41 -28.48
CA TYR A 9 2.14 -34.07 -27.60
C TYR A 9 2.34 -35.17 -26.53
N PRO A 10 3.60 -35.55 -26.23
CA PRO A 10 3.87 -36.51 -25.17
C PRO A 10 3.37 -35.95 -23.84
N LYS A 11 2.44 -36.68 -23.19
CA LYS A 11 1.97 -36.34 -21.83
C LYS A 11 3.18 -36.31 -20.89
N PRO A 12 3.37 -35.25 -20.07
CA PRO A 12 4.45 -35.20 -19.11
C PRO A 12 4.36 -36.37 -18.12
N LYS A 13 5.50 -36.93 -17.73
CA LYS A 13 5.58 -38.08 -16.82
C LYS A 13 4.89 -37.75 -15.49
N LYS A 14 3.93 -38.58 -15.07
CA LYS A 14 3.14 -38.48 -13.81
C LYS A 14 3.92 -38.17 -12.52
N PRO A 15 5.19 -38.58 -12.32
CA PRO A 15 5.95 -38.26 -11.10
C PRO A 15 6.31 -36.77 -10.99
N PHE A 16 6.61 -36.11 -12.11
CA PHE A 16 7.04 -34.70 -12.13
C PHE A 16 5.88 -33.76 -11.82
N LEU A 17 4.69 -34.05 -12.36
CA LEU A 17 3.47 -33.30 -12.06
C LEU A 17 3.10 -33.38 -10.56
N LYS A 18 3.17 -34.58 -9.97
CA LYS A 18 2.93 -34.78 -8.53
C LYS A 18 3.92 -34.04 -7.62
N LEU A 19 5.17 -33.85 -8.07
CA LEU A 19 6.18 -33.11 -7.30
C LEU A 19 5.91 -31.60 -7.34
N VAL A 20 5.58 -31.08 -8.53
CA VAL A 20 5.21 -29.67 -8.75
C VAL A 20 3.96 -29.30 -7.95
N ASP A 21 2.96 -30.19 -7.88
CA ASP A 21 1.76 -29.98 -7.08
C ASP A 21 2.07 -29.91 -5.56
N LYS A 22 3.01 -30.74 -5.07
CA LYS A 22 3.46 -30.72 -3.66
C LYS A 22 4.26 -29.48 -3.29
N ASP A 23 5.18 -29.04 -4.15
CA ASP A 23 5.97 -27.83 -3.91
C ASP A 23 5.08 -26.57 -3.95
N LYS A 24 4.10 -26.53 -4.88
CA LYS A 24 3.10 -25.46 -4.94
C LYS A 24 2.24 -25.43 -3.67
N GLU A 25 1.80 -26.59 -3.18
CA GLU A 25 1.05 -26.70 -1.92
C GLU A 25 1.88 -26.22 -0.71
N ARG A 26 3.14 -26.62 -0.65
CA ARG A 26 4.06 -26.20 0.40
C ARG A 26 4.25 -24.68 0.42
N PHE A 27 4.52 -24.07 -0.74
CA PHE A 27 4.68 -22.62 -0.84
C PHE A 27 3.40 -21.86 -0.52
N ALA A 28 2.25 -22.37 -0.95
CA ALA A 28 0.96 -21.80 -0.57
C ALA A 28 0.78 -21.78 0.95
N ASN A 29 1.08 -22.90 1.63
CA ASN A 29 0.95 -23.00 3.09
C ASN A 29 1.97 -22.10 3.83
N GLU A 30 3.21 -22.04 3.34
CA GLU A 30 4.25 -21.18 3.94
C GLU A 30 3.92 -19.69 3.77
N LEU A 31 3.49 -19.26 2.58
CA LEU A 31 3.07 -17.87 2.33
C LEU A 31 1.78 -17.52 3.09
N GLU A 32 0.81 -18.43 3.16
CA GLU A 32 -0.40 -18.23 3.96
C GLU A 32 -0.04 -18.05 5.43
N ALA A 33 0.86 -18.87 6.00
CA ALA A 33 1.29 -18.75 7.40
C ALA A 33 2.01 -17.42 7.70
N VAL A 34 2.65 -16.82 6.70
CA VAL A 34 3.29 -15.50 6.80
C VAL A 34 2.26 -14.38 6.86
N ILE A 35 1.25 -14.41 5.99
CA ILE A 35 0.31 -13.31 5.81
C ILE A 35 -0.89 -13.42 6.78
N LYS A 36 -1.21 -14.62 7.27
CA LYS A 36 -2.35 -14.89 8.16
C LYS A 36 -2.51 -13.95 9.36
N PRO A 37 -1.48 -13.65 10.19
CA PRO A 37 -1.68 -12.74 11.33
C PRO A 37 -2.07 -11.33 10.88
N PHE A 38 -1.50 -10.87 9.76
CA PHE A 38 -1.80 -9.57 9.18
C PHE A 38 -3.23 -9.52 8.62
N ILE A 39 -3.63 -10.50 7.80
CA ILE A 39 -4.99 -10.60 7.27
C ILE A 39 -6.03 -10.75 8.38
N PHE A 40 -5.71 -11.49 9.45
CA PHE A 40 -6.61 -11.63 10.59
C PHE A 40 -6.89 -10.28 11.25
N LEU A 41 -5.87 -9.44 11.45
CA LEU A 41 -6.10 -8.09 11.96
C LEU A 41 -6.92 -7.25 10.97
N CYS A 42 -6.62 -7.34 9.67
CA CYS A 42 -7.40 -6.66 8.65
C CYS A 42 -8.88 -7.08 8.65
N GLN A 43 -9.18 -8.36 8.90
CA GLN A 43 -10.55 -8.88 9.03
C GLN A 43 -11.25 -8.36 10.30
N ILE A 44 -10.55 -8.19 11.41
CA ILE A 44 -11.13 -7.57 12.62
C ILE A 44 -11.59 -6.13 12.32
N PHE A 45 -10.81 -5.38 11.56
CA PHE A 45 -11.12 -4.00 11.16
C PHE A 45 -11.91 -3.87 9.85
N CYS A 46 -12.48 -4.96 9.33
CA CYS A 46 -13.32 -4.96 8.11
C CYS A 46 -12.60 -4.46 6.83
N THR A 47 -11.27 -4.54 6.79
CA THR A 47 -10.43 -4.12 5.65
C THR A 47 -10.04 -5.28 4.74
N ALA A 48 -10.29 -6.53 5.14
CA ALA A 48 -10.05 -7.71 4.32
C ALA A 48 -11.28 -8.62 4.35
N PRO A 49 -11.59 -9.32 3.24
CA PRO A 49 -12.78 -10.15 3.15
C PRO A 49 -12.69 -11.35 4.11
N PRO A 50 -13.84 -11.89 4.56
CA PRO A 50 -13.87 -13.03 5.47
C PRO A 50 -13.43 -14.31 4.76
N CYS A 51 -12.90 -15.25 5.54
CA CYS A 51 -12.64 -16.63 5.11
C CYS A 51 -11.64 -16.79 3.94
N ILE A 52 -10.61 -15.96 3.86
CA ILE A 52 -9.55 -16.18 2.86
C ILE A 52 -8.65 -17.33 3.33
N LYS A 53 -8.88 -18.52 2.80
CA LYS A 53 -7.93 -19.63 2.84
C LYS A 53 -7.39 -19.84 1.45
N PHE A 54 -6.14 -19.53 1.25
CA PHE A 54 -5.59 -19.54 -0.09
C PHE A 54 -5.17 -20.95 -0.51
N SER A 55 -4.60 -21.75 0.40
CA SER A 55 -4.19 -23.11 0.09
C SER A 55 -5.38 -24.00 -0.27
N ASP A 56 -6.43 -24.03 0.54
CA ASP A 56 -7.62 -24.85 0.27
C ASP A 56 -8.34 -24.45 -1.04
N GLU A 57 -8.34 -23.16 -1.42
CA GLU A 57 -9.04 -22.68 -2.61
C GLU A 57 -8.25 -22.88 -3.92
N ILE A 58 -6.93 -22.66 -3.94
CA ILE A 58 -6.10 -22.90 -5.15
C ILE A 58 -6.27 -24.33 -5.67
N PHE A 59 -6.37 -25.32 -4.77
CA PHE A 59 -6.54 -26.71 -5.15
C PHE A 59 -8.00 -27.10 -5.44
N LYS A 60 -8.99 -26.37 -4.89
CA LYS A 60 -10.42 -26.63 -5.11
C LYS A 60 -11.02 -25.92 -6.32
N ILE A 61 -10.42 -24.86 -6.85
CA ILE A 61 -10.93 -24.16 -8.05
C ILE A 61 -11.07 -25.09 -9.27
N LYS A 62 -10.46 -26.29 -9.25
CA LYS A 62 -10.61 -27.31 -10.28
C LYS A 62 -11.92 -28.13 -10.21
N ASP A 63 -12.60 -28.15 -9.06
CA ASP A 63 -13.84 -28.92 -8.81
C ASP A 63 -14.95 -27.98 -8.28
N GLU A 64 -16.20 -28.19 -8.71
CA GLU A 64 -17.34 -27.30 -8.44
C GLU A 64 -17.47 -26.77 -7.00
N TYR A 65 -17.65 -25.45 -6.89
CA TYR A 65 -17.57 -24.66 -5.66
C TYR A 65 -18.82 -24.81 -4.77
N ARG A 66 -18.78 -25.69 -3.76
CA ARG A 66 -19.72 -25.62 -2.61
C ARG A 66 -19.00 -25.07 -1.38
N LEU A 67 -19.27 -23.80 -1.03
CA LEU A 67 -18.88 -23.22 0.26
C LEU A 67 -19.45 -24.06 1.41
N ASN A 68 -18.59 -24.49 2.33
CA ASN A 68 -18.99 -25.23 3.52
C ASN A 68 -19.88 -24.35 4.42
N CYS A 69 -20.89 -24.92 5.09
CA CYS A 69 -21.80 -24.19 6.00
C CYS A 69 -21.06 -23.34 7.04
N LYS A 70 -19.93 -23.83 7.57
CA LYS A 70 -19.07 -23.08 8.51
C LYS A 70 -18.52 -21.77 7.91
N GLN A 71 -18.07 -21.79 6.66
CA GLN A 71 -17.52 -20.60 6.00
C GLN A 71 -18.61 -19.57 5.70
N ARG A 72 -19.84 -20.03 5.39
CA ARG A 72 -21.01 -19.14 5.23
C ARG A 72 -21.34 -18.42 6.53
N ILE A 73 -21.40 -19.15 7.65
CA ILE A 73 -21.69 -18.55 8.97
C ILE A 73 -20.66 -17.48 9.34
N ILE A 74 -19.35 -17.76 9.17
CA ILE A 74 -18.29 -16.79 9.46
C ILE A 74 -18.42 -15.55 8.56
N SER A 75 -18.75 -15.73 7.28
CA SER A 75 -19.01 -14.61 6.36
C SER A 75 -20.17 -13.75 6.83
N TYR A 76 -21.29 -14.37 7.25
CA TYR A 76 -22.45 -13.64 7.78
C TYR A 76 -22.10 -12.85 9.05
N ILE A 77 -21.39 -13.45 9.99
CA ILE A 77 -20.92 -12.78 11.22
C ILE A 77 -20.05 -11.57 10.86
N HIS A 78 -19.13 -11.73 9.92
CA HIS A 78 -18.26 -10.63 9.49
C HIS A 78 -19.02 -9.50 8.79
N HIS A 79 -20.03 -9.80 7.97
CA HIS A 79 -20.89 -8.76 7.39
C HIS A 79 -21.70 -8.02 8.46
N ILE A 80 -22.25 -8.73 9.46
CA ILE A 80 -22.95 -8.11 10.59
C ILE A 80 -22.00 -7.18 11.36
N TRP A 81 -20.79 -7.65 11.65
CA TRP A 81 -19.75 -6.85 12.31
C TRP A 81 -19.37 -5.61 11.49
N SER A 82 -19.20 -5.76 10.18
CA SER A 82 -18.90 -4.65 9.29
C SER A 82 -20.03 -3.61 9.23
N CYS A 83 -21.28 -4.06 9.22
CA CYS A 83 -22.44 -3.15 9.33
C CYS A 83 -22.45 -2.43 10.67
N PHE A 84 -22.14 -3.13 11.77
CA PHE A 84 -22.05 -2.54 13.11
C PHE A 84 -20.97 -1.44 13.18
N VAL A 85 -19.76 -1.72 12.67
CA VAL A 85 -18.67 -0.72 12.62
C VAL A 85 -19.08 0.49 11.77
N LEU A 86 -19.70 0.27 10.62
CA LEU A 86 -20.16 1.33 9.73
C LEU A 86 -21.21 2.23 10.40
N ILE A 87 -22.23 1.62 11.00
CA ILE A 87 -23.29 2.34 11.73
C ILE A 87 -22.69 3.11 12.91
N SER A 88 -21.76 2.51 13.64
CA SER A 88 -21.07 3.16 14.76
C SER A 88 -20.30 4.40 14.33
N VAL A 89 -19.51 4.33 13.27
CA VAL A 89 -18.76 5.48 12.73
C VAL A 89 -19.71 6.58 12.23
N CYS A 90 -20.78 6.21 11.51
CA CYS A 90 -21.77 7.17 11.02
C CYS A 90 -22.53 7.86 12.16
N LEU A 91 -22.98 7.11 13.18
CA LEU A 91 -23.66 7.66 14.34
C LEU A 91 -22.72 8.56 15.15
N ALA A 92 -21.50 8.12 15.41
CA ALA A 92 -20.51 8.93 16.12
C ALA A 92 -20.21 10.24 15.37
N THR A 93 -20.10 10.17 14.04
CA THR A 93 -19.94 11.35 13.17
C THR A 93 -21.14 12.30 13.27
N TYR A 94 -22.36 11.77 13.27
CA TYR A 94 -23.57 12.57 13.45
C TYR A 94 -23.62 13.25 14.83
N TYR A 95 -23.34 12.51 15.91
CA TYR A 95 -23.30 13.05 17.27
C TYR A 95 -22.18 14.07 17.47
N GLN A 96 -21.03 13.87 16.83
CA GLN A 96 -19.93 14.83 16.88
C GLN A 96 -20.32 16.14 16.20
N ASN A 97 -21.08 16.08 15.09
CA ASN A 97 -21.57 17.25 14.37
C ASN A 97 -22.60 18.06 15.18
N THR A 98 -23.47 17.39 15.94
CA THR A 98 -24.52 18.07 16.73
C THR A 98 -24.00 18.69 18.02
N GLN A 99 -22.95 18.12 18.63
CA GLN A 99 -22.33 18.66 19.85
C GLN A 99 -21.12 19.57 19.60
N PHE A 100 -20.77 19.85 18.34
CA PHE A 100 -19.60 20.67 18.04
C PHE A 100 -19.82 22.12 18.48
N ASP A 101 -18.88 22.64 19.25
CA ASP A 101 -19.01 23.93 19.93
C ASP A 101 -19.29 25.07 18.94
N TYR A 102 -20.30 25.90 19.23
CA TYR A 102 -20.75 26.98 18.36
C TYR A 102 -19.84 28.21 18.40
N SER A 103 -18.87 28.23 19.34
CA SER A 103 -17.93 29.33 19.57
C SER A 103 -16.79 29.41 18.55
N MET A 104 -16.52 28.34 17.78
CA MET A 104 -15.41 28.30 16.83
C MET A 104 -15.71 29.08 15.54
N GLY A 105 -14.72 29.79 15.01
CA GLY A 105 -14.85 30.54 13.75
C GLY A 105 -15.33 29.67 12.58
N PHE A 106 -16.24 30.22 11.76
CA PHE A 106 -16.93 29.51 10.65
C PHE A 106 -15.99 28.69 9.75
N LEU A 107 -14.85 29.26 9.37
CA LEU A 107 -13.87 28.59 8.51
C LEU A 107 -13.30 27.33 9.17
N THR A 108 -12.85 27.45 10.42
CA THR A 108 -12.25 26.32 11.15
C THR A 108 -13.30 25.24 11.43
N LYS A 109 -14.52 25.64 11.79
CA LYS A 109 -15.65 24.71 11.94
C LYS A 109 -15.89 23.91 10.65
N THR A 110 -16.06 24.60 9.51
CA THR A 110 -16.33 23.95 8.21
C THR A 110 -15.24 22.94 7.83
N LEU A 111 -13.98 23.26 8.11
CA LEU A 111 -12.85 22.37 7.84
C LEU A 111 -12.88 21.09 8.69
N TYR A 112 -13.12 21.20 10.00
CA TYR A 112 -13.25 20.03 10.88
C TYR A 112 -14.45 19.17 10.52
N ILE A 113 -15.60 19.79 10.20
CA ILE A 113 -16.79 19.06 9.73
C ILE A 113 -16.47 18.27 8.46
N GLY A 114 -15.78 18.90 7.51
CA GLY A 114 -15.35 18.26 6.27
C GLY A 114 -14.45 17.06 6.54
N GLU A 115 -13.49 17.16 7.46
CA GLU A 115 -12.54 16.10 7.79
C GLU A 115 -13.23 14.82 8.27
N TYR A 116 -14.09 14.88 9.28
CA TYR A 116 -14.70 13.66 9.81
C TYR A 116 -15.78 13.07 8.89
N VAL A 117 -16.51 13.92 8.14
CA VAL A 117 -17.47 13.42 7.13
C VAL A 117 -16.71 12.68 6.03
N PHE A 118 -15.57 13.23 5.61
CA PHE A 118 -14.72 12.60 4.63
C PHE A 118 -14.08 11.30 5.17
N ALA A 119 -13.68 11.26 6.44
CA ALA A 119 -13.17 10.05 7.08
C ALA A 119 -14.24 8.95 7.12
N ALA A 120 -15.47 9.27 7.50
CA ALA A 120 -16.59 8.32 7.49
C ALA A 120 -16.90 7.81 6.08
N PHE A 121 -16.92 8.70 5.07
CA PHE A 121 -17.09 8.33 3.67
C PHE A 121 -15.98 7.37 3.18
N ASN A 122 -14.73 7.60 3.58
CA ASN A 122 -13.62 6.71 3.27
C ASN A 122 -13.80 5.30 3.87
N VAL A 123 -14.28 5.20 5.10
CA VAL A 123 -14.57 3.89 5.72
C VAL A 123 -15.62 3.12 4.94
N VAL A 124 -16.68 3.80 4.48
CA VAL A 124 -17.71 3.21 3.60
C VAL A 124 -17.07 2.63 2.33
N LEU A 125 -16.23 3.44 1.66
CA LEU A 125 -15.55 3.03 0.44
C LEU A 125 -14.59 1.85 0.64
N ILE A 126 -13.82 1.84 1.74
CA ILE A 126 -12.90 0.75 2.05
C ILE A 126 -13.67 -0.55 2.30
N ILE A 127 -14.73 -0.51 3.10
CA ILE A 127 -15.54 -1.69 3.41
C ILE A 127 -16.21 -2.26 2.15
N ILE A 128 -16.83 -1.41 1.33
CA ILE A 128 -17.46 -1.85 0.07
C ILE A 128 -16.39 -2.35 -0.91
N GLY A 129 -15.27 -1.63 -1.04
CA GLY A 129 -14.16 -1.98 -1.92
C GLY A 129 -13.53 -3.33 -1.59
N CYS A 130 -13.32 -3.60 -0.29
CA CYS A 130 -12.81 -4.89 0.20
C CYS A 130 -13.68 -6.07 -0.26
N ASN A 131 -15.00 -5.93 -0.17
CA ASN A 131 -15.93 -6.99 -0.58
C ASN A 131 -15.90 -7.21 -2.10
N TYR A 132 -15.79 -6.14 -2.89
CA TYR A 132 -15.69 -6.22 -4.35
C TYR A 132 -14.35 -6.83 -4.81
N GLN A 133 -13.26 -6.50 -4.11
CA GLN A 133 -11.90 -6.90 -4.48
C GLN A 133 -11.52 -8.32 -4.05
N ARG A 134 -12.42 -9.10 -3.45
CA ARG A 134 -12.12 -10.46 -2.95
C ARG A 134 -11.40 -11.35 -3.99
N ARG A 135 -11.82 -11.31 -5.26
CA ARG A 135 -11.19 -12.07 -6.34
C ARG A 135 -9.74 -11.65 -6.61
N ASN A 136 -9.43 -10.36 -6.42
CA ASN A 136 -8.10 -9.82 -6.68
C ASN A 136 -7.09 -10.32 -5.63
N TYR A 137 -7.50 -10.52 -4.38
CA TYR A 137 -6.65 -11.13 -3.35
C TYR A 137 -6.19 -12.54 -3.75
N PHE A 138 -7.12 -13.37 -4.24
CA PHE A 138 -6.77 -14.72 -4.72
C PHE A 138 -5.86 -14.65 -5.94
N TYR A 139 -6.18 -13.78 -6.89
CA TYR A 139 -5.36 -13.57 -8.08
C TYR A 139 -3.92 -13.17 -7.71
N PHE A 140 -3.71 -12.20 -6.83
CA PHE A 140 -2.36 -11.77 -6.42
C PHE A 140 -1.61 -12.90 -5.73
N PHE A 141 -2.26 -13.62 -4.83
CA PHE A 141 -1.63 -14.71 -4.09
C PHE A 141 -1.25 -15.88 -5.01
N GLU A 142 -2.14 -16.28 -5.93
CA GLU A 142 -1.87 -17.32 -6.92
C GLU A 142 -0.71 -16.93 -7.85
N GLN A 143 -0.72 -15.71 -8.40
CA GLN A 143 0.36 -15.24 -9.26
C GLN A 143 1.70 -15.18 -8.53
N LEU A 144 1.72 -14.74 -7.26
CA LEU A 144 2.94 -14.72 -6.46
C LEU A 144 3.53 -16.13 -6.24
N ILE A 145 2.68 -17.13 -6.03
CA ILE A 145 3.11 -18.53 -5.91
C ILE A 145 3.61 -19.07 -7.24
N ASP A 146 2.91 -18.80 -8.34
CA ASP A 146 3.33 -19.24 -9.67
C ASP A 146 4.69 -18.63 -10.04
N ILE A 147 4.93 -17.37 -9.69
CA ILE A 147 6.23 -16.70 -9.82
C ILE A 147 7.28 -17.40 -8.94
N ASP A 148 6.97 -17.72 -7.68
CA ASP A 148 7.89 -18.44 -6.79
C ASP A 148 8.23 -19.85 -7.28
N MET A 149 7.26 -20.55 -7.87
CA MET A 149 7.46 -21.86 -8.49
C MET A 149 8.37 -21.77 -9.72
N GLU A 150 8.23 -20.72 -10.52
CA GLU A 150 9.12 -20.47 -11.67
C GLU A 150 10.53 -20.05 -11.21
N LEU A 151 10.65 -19.23 -10.17
CA LEU A 151 11.94 -18.89 -9.55
C LEU A 151 12.63 -20.11 -8.92
N LEU A 152 11.86 -21.07 -8.39
CA LEU A 152 12.39 -22.34 -7.89
C LEU A 152 13.00 -23.22 -8.99
N LYS A 153 12.44 -23.17 -10.21
CA LYS A 153 13.04 -23.82 -11.39
C LYS A 153 14.39 -23.19 -11.71
N CYS A 154 14.51 -21.88 -11.52
CA CYS A 154 15.76 -21.13 -11.56
C CYS A 154 16.59 -21.28 -10.26
N GLY A 155 16.42 -22.34 -9.47
CA GLY A 155 17.23 -22.63 -8.28
C GLY A 155 17.04 -21.72 -7.06
N VAL A 156 16.22 -20.67 -7.13
CA VAL A 156 16.00 -19.75 -6.01
C VAL A 156 14.91 -20.26 -5.08
N LYS A 157 15.23 -20.45 -3.80
CA LYS A 157 14.21 -20.74 -2.78
C LYS A 157 13.62 -19.44 -2.22
N PRO A 158 12.28 -19.33 -2.10
CA PRO A 158 11.64 -18.16 -1.50
C PRO A 158 11.98 -18.05 -0.01
N LYS A 159 12.32 -16.84 0.45
CA LYS A 159 12.68 -16.54 1.86
C LYS A 159 11.46 -16.06 2.67
N TYR A 160 10.44 -16.90 2.81
CA TYR A 160 9.20 -16.58 3.55
C TYR A 160 9.38 -16.10 5.00
N PRO A 161 10.34 -16.61 5.81
CA PRO A 161 10.52 -16.14 7.18
C PRO A 161 10.90 -14.65 7.29
N LYS A 162 11.63 -14.14 6.29
CA LYS A 162 11.99 -12.72 6.24
C LYS A 162 10.74 -11.85 6.02
N TYR A 163 9.86 -12.25 5.10
CA TYR A 163 8.60 -11.54 4.87
C TYR A 163 7.74 -11.49 6.13
N LYS A 164 7.67 -12.58 6.89
CA LYS A 164 6.94 -12.62 8.17
C LYS A 164 7.49 -11.61 9.18
N LYS A 165 8.82 -11.50 9.29
CA LYS A 165 9.46 -10.52 10.17
C LYS A 165 9.10 -9.10 9.73
N ASP A 166 9.24 -8.80 8.44
CA ASP A 166 8.98 -7.47 7.88
C ASP A 166 7.49 -7.07 8.09
N PHE A 167 6.54 -7.97 7.84
CA PHE A 167 5.11 -7.74 8.11
C PHE A 167 4.83 -7.52 9.60
N ASN A 168 5.37 -8.36 10.48
CA ASN A 168 5.15 -8.21 11.93
C ASN A 168 5.75 -6.90 12.46
N GLN A 169 6.91 -6.47 11.94
CA GLN A 169 7.51 -5.18 12.31
C GLN A 169 6.62 -4.01 11.89
N MET A 170 6.12 -4.01 10.66
CA MET A 170 5.17 -3.00 10.18
C MET A 170 3.93 -2.92 11.08
N MET A 171 3.36 -4.07 11.46
CA MET A 171 2.20 -4.13 12.35
C MET A 171 2.51 -3.65 13.76
N GLY A 172 3.69 -3.98 14.30
CA GLY A 172 4.16 -3.47 15.58
C GLY A 172 4.29 -1.94 15.58
N CYS A 173 4.86 -1.37 14.51
CA CYS A 173 4.97 0.08 14.35
C CYS A 173 3.61 0.78 14.35
N TYR A 174 2.63 0.26 13.59
CA TYR A 174 1.28 0.83 13.60
C TYR A 174 0.60 0.69 14.96
N SER A 175 0.76 -0.46 15.64
CA SER A 175 0.21 -0.65 16.97
C SER A 175 0.76 0.37 17.97
N ILE A 176 2.08 0.56 18.00
CA ILE A 176 2.73 1.54 18.89
C ILE A 176 2.22 2.95 18.60
N PHE A 177 2.14 3.33 17.33
CA PHE A 177 1.66 4.65 16.92
C PHE A 177 0.22 4.89 17.37
N PHE A 178 -0.71 3.97 17.11
CA PHE A 178 -2.11 4.15 17.50
C PHE A 178 -2.33 4.05 19.01
N THR A 179 -1.52 3.26 19.73
CA THR A 179 -1.53 3.28 21.21
C THR A 179 -1.12 4.66 21.73
N LEU A 180 -0.10 5.29 21.14
CA LEU A 180 0.31 6.65 21.49
C LEU A 180 -0.81 7.66 21.18
N VAL A 181 -1.46 7.57 20.02
CA VAL A 181 -2.60 8.44 19.66
C VAL A 181 -3.74 8.32 20.66
N LEU A 182 -4.14 7.09 21.03
CA LEU A 182 -5.19 6.86 22.02
C LEU A 182 -4.81 7.40 23.40
N LEU A 183 -3.54 7.28 23.79
CA LEU A 183 -3.05 7.83 25.05
C LEU A 183 -3.13 9.36 25.06
N VAL A 184 -2.70 10.04 23.99
CA VAL A 184 -2.82 11.50 23.89
C VAL A 184 -4.29 11.93 23.85
N ASP A 185 -5.16 11.23 23.12
CA ASP A 185 -6.60 11.52 23.05
C ASP A 185 -7.28 11.39 24.43
N PHE A 186 -6.86 10.41 25.24
CA PHE A 186 -7.38 10.22 26.60
C PHE A 186 -7.03 11.40 27.54
N PHE A 187 -5.79 11.88 27.48
CA PHE A 187 -5.36 13.04 28.27
C PHE A 187 -5.98 14.35 27.76
N TYR A 188 -6.08 14.52 26.44
CA TYR A 188 -6.74 15.67 25.82
C TYR A 188 -8.21 15.80 26.27
N ASN A 189 -8.94 14.70 26.35
CA ASN A 189 -10.33 14.68 26.84
C ASN A 189 -10.44 14.77 28.38
N LYS A 190 -9.39 15.18 29.10
CA LYS A 190 -9.37 15.31 30.57
C LYS A 190 -9.84 14.04 31.29
N MET A 191 -9.49 12.86 30.74
CA MET A 191 -9.90 11.55 31.25
C MET A 191 -11.43 11.30 31.24
N ASN A 192 -12.21 12.08 30.48
CA ASN A 192 -13.65 11.89 30.35
C ASN A 192 -13.96 10.73 29.38
N VAL A 193 -14.48 9.63 29.92
CA VAL A 193 -14.68 8.38 29.19
C VAL A 193 -15.64 8.49 28.00
N PRO A 194 -16.83 9.11 28.10
CA PRO A 194 -17.75 9.24 26.96
C PRO A 194 -17.18 10.10 25.82
N SER A 195 -16.52 11.22 26.16
CA SER A 195 -15.87 12.09 25.17
C SER A 195 -14.71 11.39 24.46
N PHE A 196 -13.90 10.63 25.21
CA PHE A 196 -12.82 9.81 24.68
C PHE A 196 -13.33 8.77 23.69
N PHE A 197 -14.32 7.95 24.05
CA PHE A 197 -14.87 6.93 23.14
C PHE A 197 -15.46 7.55 21.87
N ARG A 198 -16.13 8.71 21.99
CA ARG A 198 -16.63 9.44 20.83
C ARG A 198 -15.49 9.92 19.92
N SER A 199 -14.51 10.62 20.47
CA SER A 199 -13.33 11.11 19.75
C SER A 199 -12.60 9.97 19.03
N SER A 200 -12.31 8.90 19.76
CA SER A 200 -11.65 7.70 19.23
C SER A 200 -12.45 7.00 18.14
N THR A 201 -13.80 6.99 18.21
CA THR A 201 -14.65 6.39 17.17
C THR A 201 -14.69 7.23 15.90
N VAL A 202 -14.63 8.56 16.01
CA VAL A 202 -14.68 9.48 14.87
C VAL A 202 -13.31 9.63 14.19
N TYR A 203 -12.23 9.68 14.99
CA TYR A 203 -10.90 9.96 14.47
C TYR A 203 -10.03 8.70 14.40
N THR A 204 -9.87 7.97 15.50
CA THR A 204 -8.87 6.89 15.58
C THR A 204 -9.28 5.67 14.76
N ILE A 205 -10.52 5.19 14.89
CA ILE A 205 -11.00 3.96 14.22
C ILE A 205 -10.94 4.10 12.68
N PRO A 206 -11.50 5.15 12.05
CA PRO A 206 -11.41 5.33 10.59
C PRO A 206 -9.97 5.35 10.08
N ASN A 207 -9.07 5.94 10.84
CA ASN A 207 -7.66 6.04 10.48
C ASN A 207 -6.91 4.71 10.63
N ILE A 208 -7.26 3.88 11.61
CA ILE A 208 -6.74 2.50 11.70
C ILE A 208 -7.19 1.69 10.48
N ILE A 209 -8.48 1.74 10.13
CA ILE A 209 -9.05 1.07 8.95
C ILE A 209 -8.31 1.51 7.69
N TRP A 210 -8.07 2.82 7.55
CA TRP A 210 -7.36 3.38 6.40
C TRP A 210 -5.92 2.86 6.30
N VAL A 211 -5.14 2.95 7.37
CA VAL A 211 -3.74 2.49 7.38
C VAL A 211 -3.64 1.00 7.11
N LEU A 212 -4.52 0.19 7.70
CA LEU A 212 -4.56 -1.25 7.44
C LEU A 212 -4.85 -1.56 5.97
N SER A 213 -5.81 -0.86 5.35
CA SER A 213 -6.08 -1.03 3.92
C SER A 213 -4.91 -0.62 3.03
N LEU A 214 -4.24 0.50 3.33
CA LEU A 214 -3.03 0.93 2.61
C LEU A 214 -1.86 -0.05 2.78
N SER A 215 -1.72 -0.62 3.96
CA SER A 215 -0.65 -1.58 4.25
C SER A 215 -0.81 -2.89 3.46
N GLN A 216 -2.03 -3.26 3.04
CA GLN A 216 -2.26 -4.40 2.15
C GLN A 216 -1.69 -4.13 0.76
N PHE A 217 -1.95 -2.95 0.19
CA PHE A 217 -1.33 -2.51 -1.06
C PHE A 217 0.20 -2.48 -0.92
N GLY A 218 0.71 -1.85 0.14
CA GLY A 218 2.14 -1.77 0.42
C GLY A 218 2.80 -3.15 0.48
N SER A 219 2.12 -4.11 1.11
CA SER A 219 2.58 -5.50 1.23
C SER A 219 2.76 -6.18 -0.14
N VAL A 220 1.77 -6.07 -1.02
CA VAL A 220 1.83 -6.66 -2.36
C VAL A 220 2.98 -6.02 -3.17
N MET A 221 3.11 -4.70 -3.12
CA MET A 221 4.17 -3.99 -3.84
C MET A 221 5.57 -4.31 -3.31
N LEU A 222 5.74 -4.48 -1.99
CA LEU A 222 7.00 -4.95 -1.41
C LEU A 222 7.36 -6.37 -1.88
N LEU A 223 6.38 -7.27 -2.02
CA LEU A 223 6.62 -8.60 -2.58
C LEU A 223 7.03 -8.50 -4.06
N VAL A 224 6.34 -7.68 -4.86
CA VAL A 224 6.70 -7.38 -6.26
C VAL A 224 8.14 -6.88 -6.35
N LYS A 225 8.54 -5.91 -5.50
CA LYS A 225 9.92 -5.42 -5.41
C LYS A 225 10.92 -6.55 -5.19
N VAL A 226 10.64 -7.44 -4.23
CA VAL A 226 11.56 -8.54 -3.91
C VAL A 226 11.68 -9.51 -5.10
N LYS A 227 10.60 -9.78 -5.84
CA LYS A 227 10.66 -10.60 -7.05
C LYS A 227 11.52 -9.93 -8.13
N LEU A 228 11.31 -8.64 -8.41
CA LEU A 228 12.12 -7.87 -9.37
C LEU A 228 13.60 -7.88 -8.98
N LYS A 229 13.91 -7.61 -7.71
CA LYS A 229 15.28 -7.67 -7.20
C LYS A 229 15.90 -9.05 -7.36
N THR A 230 15.12 -10.11 -7.18
CA THR A 230 15.59 -11.49 -7.36
C THR A 230 15.91 -11.77 -8.83
N ILE A 231 15.05 -11.34 -9.76
CA ILE A 231 15.29 -11.46 -11.21
C ILE A 231 16.58 -10.72 -11.59
N ASN A 232 16.74 -9.48 -11.13
CA ASN A 232 17.93 -8.67 -11.38
C ASN A 232 19.20 -9.31 -10.79
N ALA A 233 19.10 -9.93 -9.61
CA ALA A 233 20.22 -10.66 -9.01
C ALA A 233 20.62 -11.89 -9.83
N ILE A 234 19.66 -12.63 -10.41
CA ILE A 234 19.96 -13.76 -11.30
C ILE A 234 20.59 -13.25 -12.60
N LEU A 235 20.03 -12.21 -13.23
CA LEU A 235 20.60 -11.59 -14.44
C LEU A 235 22.04 -11.10 -14.21
N LEU A 236 22.28 -10.43 -13.09
CA LEU A 236 23.64 -10.04 -12.67
C LEU A 236 24.55 -11.23 -12.42
N GLY A 237 24.02 -12.34 -11.92
CA GLY A 237 24.76 -13.60 -11.75
C GLY A 237 25.21 -14.19 -13.09
N ILE A 238 24.39 -14.06 -14.14
CA ILE A 238 24.79 -14.41 -15.52
C ILE A 238 25.84 -13.41 -16.04
N CYS A 239 25.72 -12.13 -15.68
CA CYS A 239 26.65 -11.08 -16.11
C CYS A 239 28.04 -11.13 -15.44
N LYS A 240 28.16 -11.61 -14.18
CA LYS A 240 29.38 -11.51 -13.36
C LYS A 240 30.09 -12.86 -13.11
N GLU A 241 31.11 -13.14 -13.94
CA GLU A 241 32.47 -13.49 -13.48
C GLU A 241 33.24 -12.22 -13.05
N MET A 242 32.68 -11.34 -12.21
CA MET A 242 33.37 -10.12 -11.75
C MET A 242 33.28 -9.89 -10.23
N PRO A 243 34.32 -9.28 -9.62
CA PRO A 243 34.62 -9.38 -8.20
C PRO A 243 34.16 -8.13 -7.44
N TYR A 244 32.94 -8.11 -6.90
CA TYR A 244 32.60 -7.28 -5.73
C TYR A 244 31.17 -7.57 -5.21
N ALA A 245 31.05 -7.61 -3.87
CA ALA A 245 29.86 -7.67 -2.99
C ALA A 245 29.55 -9.02 -2.25
N GLU A 246 30.18 -9.14 -1.08
CA GLU A 246 29.79 -9.63 0.27
C GLU A 246 29.13 -10.99 0.58
N ASP A 247 28.69 -11.84 -0.36
CA ASP A 247 28.37 -13.23 0.03
C ASP A 247 28.57 -14.22 -1.14
N THR A 248 29.80 -14.69 -1.28
CA THR A 248 30.27 -15.56 -2.37
C THR A 248 29.65 -16.97 -2.30
N GLU A 249 29.35 -17.46 -1.10
CA GLU A 249 28.96 -18.86 -0.87
C GLU A 249 27.51 -19.15 -1.28
N THR A 250 26.59 -18.21 -1.02
CA THR A 250 25.18 -18.35 -1.42
C THR A 250 25.01 -18.25 -2.95
N ARG A 251 25.90 -17.51 -3.64
CA ARG A 251 25.84 -17.25 -5.09
C ARG A 251 26.31 -18.43 -5.92
N GLU A 252 27.40 -19.07 -5.52
CA GLU A 252 27.97 -20.24 -6.22
C GLU A 252 27.05 -21.46 -6.09
N LYS A 253 26.48 -21.68 -4.89
CA LYS A 253 25.43 -22.68 -4.66
C LYS A 253 24.17 -22.42 -5.47
N LEU A 254 23.81 -21.15 -5.68
CA LEU A 254 22.64 -20.77 -6.49
C LEU A 254 22.89 -21.04 -7.98
N LEU A 255 23.99 -20.54 -8.54
CA LEU A 255 24.39 -20.74 -9.93
C LEU A 255 24.55 -22.23 -10.26
N LEU A 256 25.25 -22.98 -9.40
CA LEU A 256 25.41 -24.42 -9.55
C LEU A 256 24.07 -25.15 -9.45
N ALA A 257 23.17 -24.75 -8.56
CA ALA A 257 21.83 -25.34 -8.47
C ALA A 257 20.91 -24.98 -9.65
N VAL A 258 21.01 -23.78 -10.22
CA VAL A 258 20.28 -23.36 -11.43
C VAL A 258 20.76 -24.20 -12.62
N VAL A 259 22.08 -24.25 -12.82
CA VAL A 259 22.72 -24.95 -13.93
C VAL A 259 22.45 -26.46 -13.85
N LEU A 260 22.66 -27.09 -12.68
CA LEU A 260 22.44 -28.53 -12.48
C LEU A 260 20.96 -28.95 -12.60
N LYS A 261 20.00 -28.08 -12.23
CA LYS A 261 18.56 -28.38 -12.42
C LYS A 261 18.15 -28.31 -13.88
N ILE A 262 18.68 -27.34 -14.62
CA ILE A 262 18.35 -27.15 -16.04
C ILE A 262 19.04 -28.21 -16.90
N GLU A 263 20.25 -28.64 -16.53
CA GLU A 263 20.97 -29.75 -17.18
C GLU A 263 20.23 -31.10 -17.06
N ASN A 264 19.46 -31.30 -15.98
CA ASN A 264 18.60 -32.48 -15.80
C ASN A 264 17.30 -32.43 -16.64
N GLU A 265 16.87 -31.27 -17.15
CA GLU A 265 15.80 -31.17 -18.13
C GLU A 265 16.37 -31.39 -19.54
N LYS A 266 16.38 -32.63 -20.04
CA LYS A 266 16.77 -33.05 -21.42
C LYS A 266 16.92 -31.88 -22.41
N ILE A 267 18.11 -31.27 -22.41
CA ILE A 267 18.47 -30.16 -23.28
C ILE A 267 18.55 -30.74 -24.70
N LYS A 268 17.89 -30.10 -25.67
CA LYS A 268 18.06 -30.46 -27.07
C LYS A 268 19.51 -30.10 -27.47
N PRO A 269 20.24 -30.96 -28.18
CA PRO A 269 21.60 -30.65 -28.59
C PRO A 269 21.61 -29.35 -29.42
N GLY A 270 22.31 -28.32 -28.93
CA GLY A 270 22.44 -26.99 -29.57
C GLY A 270 21.78 -25.81 -28.84
N GLU A 271 21.10 -26.00 -27.71
CA GLU A 271 20.43 -24.90 -26.96
C GLU A 271 21.28 -24.42 -25.77
N ASN A 272 21.75 -23.18 -25.79
CA ASN A 272 22.56 -22.58 -24.71
C ASN A 272 21.70 -22.39 -23.44
N VAL A 273 22.16 -22.95 -22.30
CA VAL A 273 21.46 -22.89 -21.00
C VAL A 273 21.15 -21.44 -20.59
N SER A 274 22.08 -20.51 -20.85
CA SER A 274 21.91 -19.07 -20.59
C SER A 274 20.74 -18.46 -21.38
N CYS A 275 20.53 -18.84 -22.65
CA CYS A 275 19.40 -18.37 -23.46
C CYS A 275 18.05 -18.74 -22.82
N LYS A 276 17.91 -19.99 -22.38
CA LYS A 276 16.67 -20.51 -21.78
C LYS A 276 16.38 -19.84 -20.43
N VAL A 277 17.43 -19.57 -19.64
CA VAL A 277 17.30 -18.84 -18.37
C VAL A 277 16.87 -17.40 -18.61
N VAL A 278 17.53 -16.66 -19.51
CA VAL A 278 17.19 -15.25 -19.79
C VAL A 278 15.77 -15.12 -20.34
N GLU A 279 15.34 -16.00 -21.26
CA GLU A 279 13.96 -16.00 -21.76
C GLU A 279 12.94 -16.31 -20.64
N SER A 280 13.28 -17.20 -19.70
CA SER A 280 12.45 -17.46 -18.52
C SER A 280 12.37 -16.23 -17.60
N LEU A 281 13.49 -15.55 -17.37
CA LEU A 281 13.55 -14.33 -16.55
C LEU A 281 12.77 -13.18 -17.19
N ARG A 282 12.81 -13.04 -18.51
CA ARG A 282 12.00 -12.06 -19.26
C ARG A 282 10.50 -12.26 -19.03
N ARG A 283 10.02 -13.50 -19.12
CA ARG A 283 8.60 -13.85 -18.87
C ARG A 283 8.22 -13.62 -17.41
N LEU A 284 9.10 -14.00 -16.48
CA LEU A 284 8.93 -13.74 -15.05
C LEU A 284 8.83 -12.24 -14.75
N HIS A 285 9.70 -11.41 -15.35
CA HIS A 285 9.67 -9.96 -15.21
C HIS A 285 8.33 -9.39 -15.68
N ALA A 286 7.84 -9.83 -16.85
CA ALA A 286 6.55 -9.41 -17.37
C ALA A 286 5.41 -9.73 -16.39
N LYS A 287 5.36 -10.97 -15.87
CA LYS A 287 4.34 -11.40 -14.91
C LYS A 287 4.38 -10.59 -13.62
N VAL A 288 5.57 -10.38 -13.05
CA VAL A 288 5.75 -9.60 -11.82
C VAL A 288 5.24 -8.16 -12.00
N CYS A 289 5.52 -7.55 -13.15
CA CYS A 289 5.06 -6.20 -13.41
C CYS A 289 3.54 -6.13 -13.65
N VAL A 290 2.94 -7.13 -14.32
CA VAL A 290 1.48 -7.24 -14.44
C VAL A 290 0.81 -7.34 -13.07
N VAL A 291 1.38 -8.10 -12.13
CA VAL A 291 0.88 -8.16 -10.74
C VAL A 291 0.95 -6.79 -10.07
N GLY A 292 2.07 -6.09 -10.18
CA GLY A 292 2.23 -4.73 -9.62
C GLY A 292 1.26 -3.71 -10.22
N HIS A 293 1.04 -3.75 -11.53
CA HIS A 293 0.08 -2.89 -12.21
C HIS A 293 -1.37 -3.23 -11.80
N SER A 294 -1.73 -4.51 -11.75
CA SER A 294 -3.06 -4.96 -11.32
C SER A 294 -3.35 -4.59 -9.86
N ALA A 295 -2.35 -4.66 -8.98
CA ALA A 295 -2.44 -4.18 -7.61
C ALA A 295 -2.69 -2.66 -7.57
N THR A 296 -1.90 -1.88 -8.32
CA THR A 296 -2.06 -0.43 -8.40
C THR A 296 -3.44 -0.02 -8.93
N ASN A 297 -3.96 -0.72 -9.94
CA ASN A 297 -5.28 -0.44 -10.49
C ASN A 297 -6.40 -0.81 -9.49
N SER A 298 -6.27 -1.95 -8.81
CA SER A 298 -7.25 -2.41 -7.81
C SER A 298 -7.38 -1.41 -6.66
N PHE A 299 -6.26 -0.91 -6.14
CA PHE A 299 -6.25 0.05 -5.04
C PHE A 299 -6.28 1.52 -5.51
N GLY A 300 -6.40 1.79 -6.82
CA GLY A 300 -6.22 3.12 -7.39
C GLY A 300 -7.12 4.19 -6.77
N ILE A 301 -8.40 3.86 -6.53
CA ILE A 301 -9.37 4.79 -5.91
C ILE A 301 -8.94 5.13 -4.49
N LEU A 302 -8.56 4.12 -3.70
CA LEU A 302 -8.08 4.31 -2.33
C LEU A 302 -6.81 5.19 -2.31
N LEU A 303 -5.86 4.94 -3.21
CA LEU A 303 -4.61 5.71 -3.29
C LEU A 303 -4.89 7.18 -3.65
N SER A 304 -5.74 7.41 -4.65
CA SER A 304 -6.10 8.76 -5.12
C SER A 304 -6.82 9.55 -4.01
N ILE A 305 -7.79 8.92 -3.34
CA ILE A 305 -8.49 9.54 -2.23
C ILE A 305 -7.54 9.82 -1.06
N THR A 306 -6.57 8.94 -0.79
CA THR A 306 -5.57 9.16 0.27
C THR A 306 -4.70 10.38 0.01
N ILE A 307 -4.26 10.58 -1.23
CA ILE A 307 -3.44 11.74 -1.59
C ILE A 307 -4.25 13.04 -1.45
N LEU A 308 -5.51 13.04 -1.91
CA LEU A 308 -6.42 14.17 -1.73
C LEU A 308 -6.71 14.45 -0.25
N ALA A 309 -6.97 13.39 0.53
CA ALA A 309 -7.19 13.49 1.99
C ALA A 309 -5.99 14.09 2.69
N GLY A 310 -4.80 13.57 2.39
CA GLY A 310 -3.55 14.03 2.97
C GLY A 310 -3.34 15.50 2.67
N PHE A 311 -3.60 15.94 1.44
CA PHE A 311 -3.52 17.34 1.06
C PHE A 311 -4.46 18.23 1.88
N VAL A 312 -5.75 17.88 1.98
CA VAL A 312 -6.74 18.68 2.72
C VAL A 312 -6.43 18.70 4.22
N VAL A 313 -6.22 17.53 4.82
CA VAL A 313 -6.01 17.43 6.27
C VAL A 313 -4.69 18.06 6.70
N LEU A 314 -3.60 17.89 5.94
CA LEU A 314 -2.33 18.56 6.27
C LEU A 314 -2.47 20.08 6.25
N ASN A 315 -3.20 20.68 5.30
CA ASN A 315 -3.48 22.12 5.32
C ASN A 315 -4.21 22.54 6.60
N ILE A 316 -5.22 21.77 7.02
CA ILE A 316 -5.99 22.03 8.26
C ILE A 316 -5.06 21.97 9.48
N GLN A 317 -4.23 20.93 9.59
CA GLN A 317 -3.35 20.74 10.74
C GLN A 317 -2.23 21.80 10.79
N PHE A 318 -1.65 22.19 9.66
CA PHE A 318 -0.68 23.29 9.62
C PHE A 318 -1.30 24.64 9.97
N PHE A 319 -2.54 24.89 9.52
CA PHE A 319 -3.27 26.08 9.91
C PHE A 319 -3.60 26.11 11.42
N GLN A 320 -3.91 24.95 12.02
CA GLN A 320 -4.10 24.83 13.46
C GLN A 320 -2.82 25.07 14.25
N LEU A 321 -1.67 24.59 13.75
CA LEU A 321 -0.36 24.92 14.33
C LEU A 321 -0.11 26.44 14.30
N TYR A 322 -0.40 27.10 13.18
CA TYR A 322 -0.32 28.55 13.08
C TYR A 322 -1.19 29.25 14.13
N LYS A 323 -2.48 28.89 14.25
CA LYS A 323 -3.38 29.49 15.25
C LYS A 323 -2.90 29.30 16.69
N THR A 324 -2.38 28.12 17.00
CA THR A 324 -1.86 27.83 18.34
C THR A 324 -0.61 28.65 18.64
N SER A 325 0.23 28.93 17.63
CA SER A 325 1.43 29.77 17.79
C SER A 325 1.14 31.25 18.00
N GLU A 326 -0.03 31.73 17.56
CA GLU A 326 -0.43 33.14 17.70
C GLU A 326 -1.20 33.43 19.00
N SER A 327 -1.79 32.40 19.63
CA SER A 327 -2.54 32.59 20.87
C SER A 327 -1.63 32.97 22.04
N LEU A 328 -2.07 33.96 22.84
CA LEU A 328 -1.40 34.39 24.08
C LEU A 328 -1.79 33.52 25.29
N GLU A 329 -2.72 32.58 25.12
CA GLU A 329 -3.21 31.70 26.18
C GLU A 329 -2.22 30.57 26.50
N PRO A 330 -2.25 30.01 27.75
CA PRO A 330 -1.40 28.89 28.11
C PRO A 330 -1.60 27.71 27.16
N TYR A 331 -0.47 27.21 26.65
CA TYR A 331 -0.42 26.17 25.64
C TYR A 331 -1.00 24.84 26.12
N ASP A 332 -2.06 24.33 25.47
CA ASP A 332 -2.52 22.96 25.68
C ASP A 332 -1.55 21.99 24.99
N LEU A 333 -0.59 21.49 25.77
CA LEU A 333 0.43 20.54 25.33
C LEU A 333 -0.19 19.30 24.66
N PHE A 334 -1.33 18.82 25.16
CA PHE A 334 -1.96 17.62 24.62
C PHE A 334 -2.59 17.88 23.26
N LEU A 335 -3.23 19.04 23.08
CA LEU A 335 -3.74 19.47 21.77
C LEU A 335 -2.60 19.56 20.73
N PHE A 336 -1.46 20.14 21.10
CA PHE A 336 -0.32 20.21 20.18
C PHE A 336 0.26 18.84 19.83
N LEU A 337 0.47 17.98 20.82
CA LEU A 337 0.96 16.62 20.58
C LEU A 337 -0.01 15.85 19.70
N TYR A 338 -1.31 16.03 19.91
CA TYR A 338 -2.35 15.45 19.06
C TYR A 338 -2.23 15.94 17.62
N THR A 339 -2.16 17.25 17.39
CA THR A 339 -1.94 17.85 16.06
C THR A 339 -0.66 17.33 15.39
N LEU A 340 0.45 17.23 16.12
CA LEU A 340 1.70 16.69 15.58
C LEU A 340 1.56 15.23 15.15
N LEU A 341 0.89 14.40 15.95
CA LEU A 341 0.62 13.00 15.60
C LEU A 341 -0.23 12.91 14.33
N TRP A 342 -1.23 13.78 14.15
CA TRP A 342 -2.03 13.82 12.92
C TRP A 342 -1.21 14.20 11.69
N ILE A 343 -0.33 15.19 11.81
CA ILE A 343 0.59 15.57 10.72
C ILE A 343 1.48 14.39 10.34
N VAL A 344 2.07 13.71 11.32
CA VAL A 344 2.90 12.51 11.09
C VAL A 344 2.08 11.40 10.43
N LEU A 345 0.83 11.18 10.85
CA LEU A 345 -0.03 10.15 10.29
C LEU A 345 -0.40 10.43 8.82
N TYR A 346 -0.92 11.62 8.52
CA TYR A 346 -1.36 11.95 7.16
C TYR A 346 -0.19 12.15 6.21
N GLY A 347 0.88 12.81 6.66
CA GLY A 347 2.14 12.89 5.91
C GLY A 347 2.75 11.52 5.66
N GLY A 348 2.78 10.67 6.68
CA GLY A 348 3.28 9.30 6.60
C GLY A 348 2.48 8.42 5.63
N LYS A 349 1.15 8.58 5.54
CA LYS A 349 0.32 7.88 4.53
C LYS A 349 0.71 8.28 3.11
N VAL A 350 0.79 9.58 2.83
CA VAL A 350 1.13 10.10 1.50
C VAL A 350 2.54 9.66 1.10
N VAL A 351 3.52 9.91 1.97
CA VAL A 351 4.91 9.51 1.72
C VAL A 351 5.04 8.00 1.59
N GLY A 352 4.36 7.22 2.43
CA GLY A 352 4.38 5.76 2.38
C GLY A 352 3.90 5.20 1.05
N ILE A 353 2.80 5.73 0.51
CA ILE A 353 2.26 5.34 -0.81
C ILE A 353 3.27 5.67 -1.91
N LEU A 354 3.79 6.90 -1.94
CA LEU A 354 4.72 7.35 -2.97
C LEU A 354 6.06 6.59 -2.89
N TYR A 355 6.54 6.33 -1.67
CA TYR A 355 7.78 5.61 -1.44
C TYR A 355 7.70 4.16 -1.94
N VAL A 356 6.63 3.44 -1.64
CA VAL A 356 6.47 2.05 -2.09
C VAL A 356 6.37 1.95 -3.61
N GLY A 357 5.68 2.90 -4.26
CA GLY A 357 5.68 2.99 -5.72
C GLY A 357 7.08 3.25 -6.29
N HIS A 358 7.78 4.24 -5.72
CA HIS A 358 9.11 4.64 -6.16
C HIS A 358 10.13 3.50 -6.07
N ILE A 359 10.21 2.78 -4.94
CA ILE A 359 11.18 1.68 -4.78
C ILE A 359 10.92 0.52 -5.75
N VAL A 360 9.68 0.31 -6.19
CA VAL A 360 9.36 -0.74 -7.18
C VAL A 360 9.79 -0.27 -8.57
N SER A 361 9.46 0.96 -8.94
CA SER A 361 9.89 1.57 -10.20
C SER A 361 11.41 1.68 -10.31
N GLU A 362 12.11 2.00 -9.23
CA GLU A 362 13.57 2.05 -9.18
C GLU A 362 14.18 0.66 -9.40
N GLU A 363 13.67 -0.38 -8.74
CA GLU A 363 14.15 -1.76 -8.95
C GLU A 363 13.82 -2.27 -10.37
N LYS A 364 12.67 -1.88 -10.93
CA LYS A 364 12.32 -2.18 -12.33
C LYS A 364 13.28 -1.51 -13.32
N ALA A 365 13.68 -0.26 -13.06
CA ALA A 365 14.59 0.49 -13.92
C ALA A 365 16.01 -0.12 -13.96
N LYS A 366 16.44 -0.81 -12.89
CA LYS A 366 17.75 -1.49 -12.84
C LYS A 366 17.90 -2.62 -13.86
N THR A 367 16.81 -3.22 -14.34
CA THR A 367 16.85 -4.32 -15.31
C THR A 367 17.50 -3.90 -16.64
N GLY A 368 17.26 -2.67 -17.11
CA GLY A 368 17.76 -2.17 -18.40
C GLY A 368 19.29 -2.12 -18.50
N PRO A 369 19.98 -1.41 -17.58
CA PRO A 369 21.44 -1.39 -17.55
C PRO A 369 22.07 -2.78 -17.43
N ILE A 370 21.50 -3.67 -16.61
CA ILE A 370 21.99 -5.05 -16.46
C ILE A 370 21.94 -5.79 -17.81
N LEU A 371 20.89 -5.57 -18.59
CA LEU A 371 20.69 -6.21 -19.87
C LEU A 371 21.63 -5.66 -20.95
N TYR A 372 21.94 -4.37 -20.90
CA TYR A 372 22.97 -3.75 -21.75
C TYR A 372 24.37 -4.32 -21.48
N ASP A 373 24.73 -4.46 -20.20
CA ASP A 373 26.00 -5.07 -19.79
C ASP A 373 26.09 -6.54 -20.24
N LEU A 374 24.97 -7.24 -20.29
CA LEU A 374 24.87 -8.62 -20.77
C LEU A 374 25.08 -8.71 -22.29
N GLU A 375 24.54 -7.75 -23.07
CA GLU A 375 24.74 -7.71 -24.53
C GLU A 375 26.19 -7.44 -24.90
N GLY A 376 26.88 -6.57 -24.15
CA GLY A 376 28.26 -6.17 -24.44
C GLY A 376 29.31 -7.24 -24.17
N ARG A 377 28.98 -8.33 -23.46
CA ARG A 377 29.94 -9.36 -23.02
C ARG A 377 29.93 -10.63 -23.85
N GLU A 378 28.82 -10.98 -24.49
CA GLU A 378 28.76 -12.23 -25.23
C GLU A 378 29.45 -12.16 -26.60
N ASP A 379 30.02 -13.29 -27.02
CA ASP A 379 30.65 -13.43 -28.33
C ASP A 379 29.66 -13.04 -29.42
N LYS A 380 30.13 -12.20 -30.37
CA LYS A 380 29.33 -11.69 -31.50
C LYS A 380 28.68 -12.80 -32.36
N GLN A 381 29.07 -14.05 -32.16
CA GLN A 381 28.56 -15.22 -32.87
C GLN A 381 27.25 -15.81 -32.27
N ASP A 382 26.87 -15.54 -31.02
CA ASP A 382 25.61 -16.05 -30.46
C ASP A 382 24.43 -15.14 -30.80
N THR A 383 24.02 -15.19 -32.07
CA THR A 383 22.91 -14.40 -32.61
C THR A 383 21.59 -14.67 -31.88
N HIS A 384 21.37 -15.90 -31.40
CA HIS A 384 20.16 -16.28 -30.70
C HIS A 384 20.07 -15.64 -29.30
N PHE A 385 21.18 -15.58 -28.57
CA PHE A 385 21.19 -14.92 -27.26
C PHE A 385 20.95 -13.41 -27.37
N ARG A 386 21.62 -12.76 -28.34
CA ARG A 386 21.40 -11.33 -28.63
C ARG A 386 19.95 -11.03 -29.00
N ASP A 387 19.30 -11.90 -29.78
CA ASP A 387 17.87 -11.76 -30.09
C ASP A 387 16.99 -11.81 -28.84
N ILE A 388 17.31 -12.66 -27.86
CA ILE A 388 16.56 -12.76 -26.59
C ILE A 388 16.77 -11.50 -25.75
N ILE A 389 18.01 -11.03 -25.63
CA ILE A 389 18.33 -9.77 -24.96
C ILE A 389 17.55 -8.63 -25.62
N HIS A 390 17.63 -8.49 -26.94
CA HIS A 390 16.95 -7.44 -27.67
C HIS A 390 15.43 -7.49 -27.44
N LYS A 391 14.83 -8.69 -27.45
CA LYS A 391 13.40 -8.88 -27.09
C LYS A 391 13.10 -8.42 -25.66
N PHE A 392 13.98 -8.70 -24.70
CA PHE A 392 13.80 -8.26 -23.32
C PHE A 392 13.97 -6.73 -23.20
N SER A 393 14.98 -6.14 -23.83
CA SER A 393 15.18 -4.68 -23.87
C SER A 393 13.97 -3.98 -24.47
N MET A 394 13.44 -4.53 -25.56
CA MET A 394 12.25 -3.98 -26.20
C MET A 394 11.01 -4.07 -25.33
N GLN A 395 10.84 -5.16 -24.60
CA GLN A 395 9.79 -5.28 -23.61
C GLN A 395 9.90 -4.18 -22.54
N LEU A 396 11.11 -3.95 -21.99
CA LEU A 396 11.33 -2.91 -20.98
C LEU A 396 11.04 -1.50 -21.50
N LEU A 397 11.34 -1.22 -22.78
CA LEU A 397 11.08 0.08 -23.39
C LEU A 397 9.58 0.36 -23.56
N HIS A 398 8.79 -0.67 -23.87
CA HIS A 398 7.34 -0.55 -24.05
C HIS A 398 6.56 -0.60 -22.72
N GLU A 399 7.21 -1.01 -21.64
CA GLU A 399 6.58 -1.09 -20.33
C GLU A 399 6.74 0.23 -19.56
N GLU A 400 5.64 0.82 -19.10
CA GLU A 400 5.72 2.05 -18.28
C GLU A 400 6.58 1.81 -17.02
N SER A 401 7.61 2.65 -16.84
CA SER A 401 8.52 2.56 -15.69
C SER A 401 7.83 2.94 -14.37
N SER A 402 6.82 3.80 -14.43
CA SER A 402 6.08 4.33 -13.28
C SER A 402 4.73 3.63 -13.08
N HIS A 403 4.40 3.29 -11.84
CA HIS A 403 3.04 2.85 -11.50
C HIS A 403 2.08 4.04 -11.41
N THR A 404 0.99 4.01 -12.18
CA THR A 404 -0.02 5.08 -12.20
C THR A 404 -1.31 4.61 -11.50
N ALA A 405 -1.69 5.24 -10.39
CA ALA A 405 -2.95 5.01 -9.69
C ALA A 405 -4.12 5.69 -10.43
N CYS A 406 -5.20 4.93 -10.68
CA CYS A 406 -6.38 5.37 -11.45
C CYS A 406 -6.09 5.94 -12.85
N GLY A 407 -4.88 5.75 -13.39
CA GLY A 407 -4.45 6.42 -14.62
C GLY A 407 -4.21 7.94 -14.47
N VAL A 408 -4.31 8.48 -13.25
CA VAL A 408 -4.20 9.93 -12.99
C VAL A 408 -2.95 10.27 -12.17
N VAL A 409 -2.58 9.45 -11.18
CA VAL A 409 -1.51 9.78 -10.24
C VAL A 409 -0.32 8.83 -10.39
N LYS A 410 0.81 9.33 -10.88
CA LYS A 410 2.07 8.58 -10.95
C LYS A 410 2.67 8.45 -9.54
N LEU A 411 2.90 7.22 -9.07
CA LEU A 411 3.43 6.97 -7.74
C LEU A 411 4.94 7.17 -7.68
N GLU A 412 5.38 8.42 -7.83
CA GLU A 412 6.77 8.84 -7.77
C GLU A 412 7.00 9.89 -6.70
N LEU A 413 8.19 9.87 -6.07
CA LEU A 413 8.57 10.87 -5.08
C LEU A 413 8.67 12.30 -5.68
N THR A 414 8.77 12.44 -7.00
CA THR A 414 8.72 13.73 -7.71
C THR A 414 7.40 14.46 -7.48
N ILE A 415 6.28 13.75 -7.28
CA ILE A 415 4.98 14.36 -6.93
C ILE A 415 5.02 15.05 -5.56
N LEU A 416 5.88 14.60 -4.65
CA LEU A 416 5.96 15.16 -3.30
C LEU A 416 6.33 16.65 -3.32
N SER A 417 7.25 17.08 -4.19
CA SER A 417 7.63 18.51 -4.27
C SER A 417 6.47 19.36 -4.77
N SER A 418 5.71 18.87 -5.77
CA SER A 418 4.50 19.54 -6.27
C SER A 418 3.40 19.63 -5.21
N LEU A 419 3.19 18.56 -4.44
CA LEU A 419 2.26 18.54 -3.32
C LEU A 419 2.67 19.56 -2.24
N LEU A 420 3.97 19.64 -1.89
CA LEU A 420 4.47 20.59 -0.89
C LEU A 420 4.33 22.04 -1.34
N ASN A 421 4.59 22.34 -2.62
CA ASN A 421 4.40 23.68 -3.18
C ASN A 421 2.93 24.11 -3.14
N THR A 422 2.04 23.21 -3.53
CA THR A 422 0.59 23.43 -3.50
C THR A 422 0.12 23.60 -2.05
N LEU A 423 0.55 22.72 -1.15
CA LEU A 423 0.24 22.77 0.28
C LEU A 423 0.63 24.12 0.89
N THR A 424 1.84 24.59 0.60
CA THR A 424 2.33 25.89 1.09
C THR A 424 1.47 27.04 0.56
N THR A 425 1.07 26.98 -0.71
CA THR A 425 0.26 28.02 -1.36
C THR A 425 -1.13 28.12 -0.69
N TYR A 426 -1.80 26.99 -0.47
CA TYR A 426 -3.10 26.97 0.21
C TYR A 426 -3.00 27.34 1.68
N LEU A 427 -1.93 26.95 2.37
CA LEU A 427 -1.67 27.38 3.74
C LEU A 427 -1.55 28.90 3.85
N VAL A 428 -0.78 29.54 2.96
CA VAL A 428 -0.66 31.01 2.91
C VAL A 428 -2.02 31.66 2.65
N ILE A 429 -2.81 31.11 1.73
CA ILE A 429 -4.17 31.58 1.45
C ILE A 429 -5.04 31.52 2.71
N LEU A 430 -5.03 30.39 3.44
CA LEU A 430 -5.79 30.24 4.69
C LEU A 430 -5.37 31.27 5.75
N ILE A 431 -4.06 31.52 5.90
CA ILE A 431 -3.52 32.54 6.81
C ILE A 431 -3.97 33.95 6.41
N GLN A 432 -3.93 34.28 5.12
CA GLN A 432 -4.39 35.57 4.60
C GLN A 432 -5.88 35.79 4.86
N PHE A 433 -6.72 34.77 4.60
CA PHE A 433 -8.15 34.84 4.87
C PHE A 433 -8.45 35.06 6.37
N ASP A 434 -7.74 34.37 7.25
CA ASP A 434 -7.90 34.52 8.70
C ASP A 434 -7.50 35.93 9.18
N THR A 435 -6.36 36.44 8.68
CA THR A 435 -5.85 37.78 9.02
C THR A 435 -6.78 38.89 8.52
N ALA A 436 -7.30 38.76 7.28
CA ALA A 436 -8.24 39.70 6.70
C ALA A 436 -9.57 39.72 7.48
N GLY A 437 -10.08 38.54 7.86
CA GLY A 437 -11.30 38.43 8.67
C GLY A 437 -11.18 39.13 10.03
N ARG A 438 -10.03 38.97 10.71
CA ARG A 438 -9.75 39.64 11.99
C ARG A 438 -9.66 41.15 11.86
N THR A 439 -9.00 41.65 10.82
CA THR A 439 -8.86 43.08 10.56
C THR A 439 -10.23 43.74 10.34
N SER A 440 -11.12 43.11 9.58
CA SER A 440 -12.49 43.60 9.36
C SER A 440 -13.30 43.69 10.66
N ASN A 441 -13.22 42.68 11.53
CA ASN A 441 -13.90 42.70 12.83
C ASN A 441 -13.39 43.83 13.74
N ILE A 442 -12.07 44.07 13.76
CA ILE A 442 -11.47 45.18 14.54
C ILE A 442 -11.97 46.54 14.04
N VAL A 443 -12.08 46.74 12.72
CA VAL A 443 -12.59 47.99 12.14
C VAL A 443 -14.05 48.21 12.50
N ILE A 444 -14.89 47.17 12.43
CA ILE A 444 -16.30 47.25 12.85
C ILE A 444 -16.41 47.62 14.34
N CYS A 445 -15.65 46.95 15.23
CA CYS A 445 -15.65 47.29 16.65
C CYS A 445 -15.22 48.74 16.92
N LYS A 446 -14.21 49.25 16.21
CA LYS A 446 -13.77 50.66 16.34
C LYS A 446 -14.86 51.64 15.92
N ASN A 447 -15.59 51.35 14.84
CA ASN A 447 -16.69 52.20 14.40
C ASN A 447 -17.85 52.18 15.41
N PHE A 448 -18.20 51.02 15.98
CA PHE A 448 -19.22 50.92 17.03
C PHE A 448 -18.82 51.64 18.33
N THR A 449 -17.56 51.63 18.74
CA THR A 449 -17.11 52.39 19.92
C THR A 449 -17.09 53.90 19.68
N ASN A 450 -16.90 54.36 18.44
CA ASN A 450 -16.87 55.78 18.10
C ASN A 450 -18.28 56.39 17.96
N ASP A 451 -19.32 55.58 17.73
CA ASP A 451 -20.71 56.02 17.57
C ASP A 451 -21.54 56.03 18.88
N THR A 452 -20.91 55.83 20.05
CA THR A 452 -21.59 55.99 21.34
C THR A 452 -21.22 57.32 22.01
N PRO A 453 -22.18 58.24 22.25
CA PRO A 453 -21.91 59.42 23.06
C PRO A 453 -21.63 59.01 24.51
N GLN A 454 -20.58 59.62 25.07
CA GLN A 454 -20.09 59.42 26.44
C GLN A 454 -21.21 59.21 27.47
N ASN A 455 -21.35 57.97 27.96
CA ASN A 455 -21.92 57.70 29.27
C ASN A 455 -21.27 56.42 29.83
N PRO A 456 -20.67 56.44 31.03
CA PRO A 456 -19.91 55.30 31.52
C PRO A 456 -20.87 54.26 32.08
N ILE A 457 -21.22 53.25 31.29
CA ILE A 457 -21.79 52.01 31.81
C ILE A 457 -20.68 50.96 31.79
N VAL A 458 -20.19 50.64 32.99
CA VAL A 458 -19.26 49.56 33.27
C VAL A 458 -19.93 48.25 32.86
N VAL A 459 -19.59 47.74 31.68
CA VAL A 459 -19.87 46.35 31.32
C VAL A 459 -18.62 45.54 31.60
N LYS A 460 -18.63 44.82 32.73
CA LYS A 460 -17.68 43.75 33.02
C LYS A 460 -17.83 42.69 31.94
N VAL A 461 -16.85 42.59 31.05
CA VAL A 461 -16.65 41.40 30.22
C VAL A 461 -15.86 40.41 31.07
N GLN A 462 -16.52 39.37 31.55
CA GLN A 462 -15.85 38.18 32.08
C GLN A 462 -15.48 37.30 30.89
N TYR A 463 -14.19 37.03 30.74
CA TYR A 463 -13.62 36.01 29.85
C TYR A 463 -13.80 34.61 30.45
#